data_AF-A0A812EJJ1-F1
#
_entry.id   AF-A0A812EJJ1-F1
#
_cell.length_a   1.000
_cell.length_b   1.000
_cell.length_c   1.000
_cell.angle_alpha   90.00
_cell.angle_beta   90.00
_cell.angle_gamma   90.00
#
_symmetry.space_group_name_H-M   'P 1'
#
loop_
_entity.id
_entity.type
_entity.pdbx_description
1 polymer ?
#
loop_
_entity_poly.entity_id
_entity_poly.type
_entity_poly.pdbx_seq_one_letter_code
_entity_poly.pdbx_strand_id
1 'polypeptide(L)'
;MQTIKCVVVGDGAVGKTCLLISYTTNKFPSEYVPTVFDNYAVTVMIGGEPYTLGLFDTAGQEDYDRLRPLSYPQTDVFLVCFSVVSPSSFENVREKWVPEITHHCQKTPFLLVGTQIDLRDDAGTIERLAKNKQKPISYEQGEKLAKELRAVKYVECSALTQKGLKNVFDEAILAALEPPEPPKKRRCIMAMSVLTNYFSSPVMTATCHSITFVFLIHRLSSTFSFFPFFFFFSFLLLFFPFFFFFSFLLLFFLSSPSFSFLLLFFLSSSFFFPFFFLLFSFFFPFFLT
;
A
#
# COMPACT_ATOMS: atom_id res chain seq x y z
N MET A 1 13.82 11.65 29.19
CA MET A 1 12.39 11.92 28.96
C MET A 1 12.03 11.23 27.67
N GLN A 2 11.11 10.26 27.71
CA GLN A 2 10.68 9.58 26.50
C GLN A 2 9.69 10.48 25.76
N THR A 3 9.84 10.58 24.45
CA THR A 3 8.99 11.42 23.59
C THR A 3 8.15 10.51 22.73
N ILE A 4 6.84 10.75 22.70
CA ILE A 4 5.90 10.11 21.80
C ILE A 4 5.53 11.13 20.73
N LYS A 5 5.80 10.83 19.46
CA LYS A 5 5.41 11.62 18.32
C LYS A 5 4.05 11.15 17.77
N CYS A 6 3.05 12.02 17.89
CA CYS A 6 1.71 11.82 17.39
C CYS A 6 1.43 12.78 16.21
N VAL A 7 1.18 12.24 15.02
CA VAL A 7 0.85 13.03 13.82
C VAL A 7 -0.64 12.95 13.52
N VAL A 8 -1.27 14.09 13.25
CA VAL A 8 -2.71 14.17 12.96
C VAL A 8 -2.92 14.46 11.48
N VAL A 9 -3.68 13.60 10.80
CA VAL A 9 -4.00 13.71 9.37
C VAL A 9 -5.52 13.63 9.16
N GLY A 10 -6.00 14.02 7.98
CA GLY A 10 -7.44 14.10 7.67
C GLY A 10 -7.77 15.33 6.83
N ASP A 11 -8.98 15.37 6.29
CA ASP A 11 -9.44 16.45 5.39
C ASP A 11 -9.34 17.85 6.01
N GLY A 12 -9.39 18.86 5.14
CA GLY A 12 -9.57 20.25 5.58
C GLY A 12 -10.84 20.41 6.44
N ALA A 13 -10.78 21.31 7.42
CA ALA A 13 -11.93 21.69 8.27
C ALA A 13 -12.60 20.57 9.10
N VAL A 14 -12.02 19.35 9.19
CA VAL A 14 -12.52 18.29 10.07
C VAL A 14 -12.15 18.51 11.55
N GLY A 15 -11.52 19.62 11.92
CA GLY A 15 -11.26 19.96 13.33
C GLY A 15 -9.98 19.36 13.94
N LYS A 16 -8.97 19.01 13.14
CA LYS A 16 -7.64 18.56 13.62
C LYS A 16 -6.98 19.59 14.53
N THR A 17 -6.89 20.83 14.07
CA THR A 17 -6.31 21.95 14.82
C THR A 17 -7.11 22.24 16.09
N CYS A 18 -8.44 22.23 16.00
CA CYS A 18 -9.30 22.42 17.18
C CYS A 18 -9.11 21.30 18.22
N LEU A 19 -8.95 20.06 17.78
CA LEU A 19 -8.64 18.90 18.64
C LEU A 19 -7.34 19.15 19.43
N LEU A 20 -6.26 19.51 18.73
CA LEU A 20 -4.94 19.70 19.33
C LEU A 20 -4.91 20.92 20.28
N ILE A 21 -5.46 22.06 19.85
CA ILE A 21 -5.52 23.29 20.67
C ILE A 21 -6.39 23.06 21.90
N SER A 22 -7.57 22.43 21.76
CA SER A 22 -8.46 22.20 22.90
C SER A 22 -7.83 21.27 23.92
N TYR A 23 -7.07 20.27 23.48
CA TYR A 23 -6.39 19.35 24.38
C TYR A 23 -5.23 20.02 25.13
N THR A 24 -4.46 20.84 24.44
CA THR A 24 -3.29 21.52 25.02
C THR A 24 -3.65 22.71 25.90
N THR A 25 -4.75 23.42 25.60
CA THR A 25 -5.11 24.68 26.29
C THR A 25 -6.36 24.57 27.17
N ASN A 26 -7.07 23.44 27.13
CA ASN A 26 -8.40 23.27 27.75
C ASN A 26 -9.43 24.32 27.29
N LYS A 27 -9.25 24.91 26.10
CA LYS A 27 -10.15 25.91 25.51
C LYS A 27 -10.33 25.67 24.02
N PHE A 28 -11.56 25.83 23.54
CA PHE A 28 -11.82 25.82 22.11
C PHE A 28 -11.34 27.13 21.46
N PRO A 29 -10.63 27.10 20.31
CA PRO A 29 -10.16 28.31 19.66
C PRO A 29 -11.32 29.16 19.12
N SER A 30 -11.29 30.48 19.38
CA SER A 30 -12.33 31.42 18.93
C SER A 30 -12.17 31.86 17.48
N GLU A 31 -10.95 31.75 16.92
CA GLU A 31 -10.64 32.13 15.54
C GLU A 31 -10.11 30.92 14.77
N TYR A 32 -10.61 30.73 13.55
CA TYR A 32 -10.13 29.68 12.65
C TYR A 32 -9.01 30.23 11.77
N VAL A 33 -7.79 29.75 12.01
CA VAL A 33 -6.62 29.98 11.16
C VAL A 33 -6.29 28.66 10.46
N PRO A 34 -6.30 28.58 9.11
CA PRO A 34 -5.94 27.36 8.40
C PRO A 34 -4.49 26.94 8.69
N THR A 35 -4.29 25.69 9.14
CA THR A 35 -2.94 25.18 9.43
C THR A 35 -2.18 24.80 8.17
N VAL A 36 -0.92 25.23 8.11
CA VAL A 36 0.08 24.68 7.20
C VAL A 36 0.82 23.53 7.90
N PHE A 37 1.43 23.84 9.05
CA PHE A 37 2.07 22.88 9.95
C PHE A 37 2.31 23.54 11.31
N ASP A 38 1.93 22.87 12.40
CA ASP A 38 2.18 23.34 13.77
C ASP A 38 2.58 22.17 14.68
N ASN A 39 3.47 22.45 15.63
CA ASN A 39 3.93 21.47 16.62
C ASN A 39 3.59 21.94 18.03
N TYR A 40 2.88 21.11 18.78
CA TYR A 40 2.60 21.32 20.20
C TYR A 40 3.29 20.23 21.03
N ALA A 41 3.63 20.53 22.27
CA ALA A 41 4.19 19.55 23.19
C ALA A 41 3.51 19.66 24.55
N VAL A 42 3.09 18.53 25.11
CA VAL A 42 2.54 18.45 26.46
C VAL A 42 3.26 17.36 27.25
N THR A 43 3.42 17.56 28.55
CA THR A 43 3.93 16.52 29.45
C THR A 43 2.77 15.74 30.03
N VAL A 44 2.82 14.41 29.93
CA VAL A 44 1.81 13.48 30.45
C VAL A 44 2.47 12.48 31.39
N MET A 45 1.77 12.07 32.45
CA MET A 45 2.25 11.08 33.41
C MET A 45 1.72 9.70 33.05
N ILE A 46 2.60 8.73 32.82
CA ILE A 46 2.25 7.35 32.45
C ILE A 46 2.97 6.41 33.41
N GLY A 47 2.23 5.65 34.22
CA GLY A 47 2.82 4.76 35.21
C GLY A 47 3.70 5.48 36.26
N GLY A 48 3.46 6.78 36.49
CA GLY A 48 4.29 7.61 37.39
C GLY A 48 5.51 8.23 36.73
N GLU A 49 5.80 7.92 35.46
CA GLU A 49 6.90 8.49 34.70
C GLU A 49 6.43 9.62 33.76
N PRO A 50 7.20 10.71 33.60
CA PRO A 50 6.86 11.81 32.71
C PRO A 50 7.26 11.52 31.25
N TYR A 51 6.29 11.64 30.35
CA TYR A 51 6.47 11.53 28.89
C TYR A 51 6.16 12.85 28.22
N THR A 52 6.90 13.17 27.16
CA THR A 52 6.57 14.29 26.26
C THR A 52 5.74 13.78 25.10
N LEU A 53 4.50 14.23 24.99
CA LEU A 53 3.67 13.98 23.82
C LEU A 53 3.85 15.15 22.83
N GLY A 54 4.55 14.89 21.73
CA GLY A 54 4.68 15.81 20.61
C GLY A 54 3.52 15.63 19.63
N LEU A 55 2.76 16.70 19.40
CA LEU A 55 1.57 16.74 18.56
C LEU A 55 1.87 17.52 17.28
N PHE A 56 1.75 16.86 16.15
CA PHE A 56 2.11 17.41 14.84
C PHE A 56 0.81 17.62 14.04
N ASP A 57 0.37 18.87 13.92
CA ASP A 57 -0.79 19.27 13.11
C ASP A 57 -0.39 19.36 11.64
N THR A 58 -1.23 18.84 10.75
CA THR A 58 -0.95 18.84 9.31
C THR A 58 -2.08 19.44 8.49
N ALA A 59 -1.73 20.12 7.39
CA ALA A 59 -2.71 20.62 6.44
C ALA A 59 -3.50 19.47 5.79
N GLY A 60 -4.84 19.60 5.78
CA GLY A 60 -5.74 18.63 5.15
C GLY A 60 -6.07 18.91 3.69
N GLN A 61 -5.50 19.98 3.11
CA GLN A 61 -5.73 20.40 1.73
C GLN A 61 -4.76 19.68 0.78
N GLU A 62 -5.20 19.44 -0.44
CA GLU A 62 -4.42 18.74 -1.48
C GLU A 62 -3.15 19.49 -1.89
N ASP A 63 -3.18 20.83 -1.83
CA ASP A 63 -2.03 21.69 -2.13
C ASP A 63 -0.78 21.34 -1.29
N TYR A 64 -0.97 20.68 -0.15
CA TYR A 64 0.10 20.27 0.77
C TYR A 64 0.42 18.78 0.72
N ASP A 65 -0.15 18.00 -0.21
CA ASP A 65 0.06 16.53 -0.28
C ASP A 65 1.54 16.14 -0.44
N ARG A 66 2.37 17.01 -1.05
CA ARG A 66 3.82 16.77 -1.18
C ARG A 66 4.63 17.17 0.06
N LEU A 67 4.12 18.11 0.85
CA LEU A 67 4.80 18.65 2.02
C LEU A 67 4.45 17.86 3.28
N ARG A 68 3.20 17.40 3.39
CA ARG A 68 2.69 16.63 4.54
C ARG A 68 3.58 15.44 4.91
N PRO A 69 4.06 14.61 3.96
CA PRO A 69 4.87 13.45 4.30
C PRO A 69 6.23 13.76 4.94
N LEU A 70 6.72 14.99 4.82
CA LEU A 70 7.94 15.44 5.50
C LEU A 70 7.79 15.39 7.03
N SER A 71 6.55 15.36 7.54
CA SER A 71 6.23 15.28 8.97
C SER A 71 6.17 13.85 9.50
N TYR A 72 6.14 12.83 8.63
CA TYR A 72 5.92 11.42 9.01
C TYR A 72 7.13 10.63 9.55
N PRO A 73 8.40 10.99 9.26
CA PRO A 73 9.53 10.24 9.81
C PRO A 73 9.47 10.15 11.33
N GLN A 74 9.73 8.95 11.86
CA GLN A 74 9.77 8.67 13.30
C GLN A 74 8.43 8.92 14.03
N THR A 75 7.29 8.84 13.34
CA THR A 75 5.98 8.88 14.00
C THR A 75 5.73 7.59 14.76
N ASP A 76 5.33 7.72 16.02
CA ASP A 76 4.98 6.60 16.91
C ASP A 76 3.51 6.21 16.77
N VAL A 77 2.63 7.19 16.51
CA VAL A 77 1.20 6.95 16.28
C VAL A 77 0.58 8.02 15.36
N PHE A 78 -0.36 7.60 14.52
CA PHE A 78 -1.19 8.52 13.73
C PHE A 78 -2.61 8.66 14.30
N LEU A 79 -3.16 9.86 14.24
CA LEU A 79 -4.60 10.12 14.34
C LEU A 79 -5.13 10.40 12.94
N VAL A 80 -5.99 9.53 12.43
CA VAL A 80 -6.68 9.72 11.16
C VAL A 80 -8.07 10.28 11.46
N CYS A 81 -8.24 11.58 11.24
CA CYS A 81 -9.44 12.31 11.60
C CYS A 81 -10.41 12.46 10.42
N PHE A 82 -11.70 12.30 10.70
CA PHE A 82 -12.79 12.71 9.84
C PHE A 82 -13.87 13.39 10.67
N SER A 83 -14.72 14.20 10.03
CA SER A 83 -15.86 14.81 10.70
C SER A 83 -17.10 13.91 10.57
N VAL A 84 -17.78 13.66 11.68
CA VAL A 84 -19.02 12.86 11.70
C VAL A 84 -20.17 13.54 10.94
N VAL A 85 -20.04 14.82 10.58
CA VAL A 85 -21.02 15.57 9.79
C VAL A 85 -20.51 15.94 8.39
N SER A 86 -19.43 15.29 7.96
CA SER A 86 -18.88 15.38 6.60
C SER A 86 -18.66 13.96 6.04
N PRO A 87 -19.69 13.36 5.39
CA PRO A 87 -19.58 12.00 4.85
C PRO A 87 -18.45 11.82 3.84
N SER A 88 -18.11 12.85 3.04
CA SER A 88 -16.96 12.79 2.13
C SER A 88 -15.64 12.63 2.89
N SER A 89 -15.48 13.29 4.03
CA SER A 89 -14.26 13.13 4.84
C SER A 89 -14.12 11.73 5.41
N PHE A 90 -15.24 11.04 5.66
CA PHE A 90 -15.26 9.65 6.10
C PHE A 90 -14.86 8.68 4.97
N GLU A 91 -15.31 8.93 3.74
CA GLU A 91 -14.91 8.17 2.55
C GLU A 91 -13.41 8.34 2.27
N ASN A 92 -12.91 9.57 2.34
CA ASN A 92 -11.50 9.92 2.13
C ASN A 92 -10.54 9.23 3.11
N VAL A 93 -11.00 8.76 4.27
CA VAL A 93 -10.18 7.93 5.18
C VAL A 93 -9.66 6.70 4.44
N ARG A 94 -10.54 5.99 3.72
CA ARG A 94 -10.19 4.78 2.97
C ARG A 94 -9.45 5.10 1.69
N GLU A 95 -9.90 6.14 0.99
CA GLU A 95 -9.45 6.43 -0.38
C GLU A 95 -8.11 7.17 -0.41
N LYS A 96 -7.82 7.97 0.63
CA LYS A 96 -6.65 8.84 0.68
C LYS A 96 -5.80 8.61 1.93
N TRP A 97 -6.36 8.86 3.12
CA TRP A 97 -5.54 9.05 4.34
C TRP A 97 -4.84 7.78 4.81
N VAL A 98 -5.55 6.66 4.91
CA VAL A 98 -4.95 5.38 5.31
C VAL A 98 -3.95 4.88 4.25
N PRO A 99 -4.24 4.90 2.94
CA PRO A 99 -3.25 4.60 1.92
C PRO A 99 -1.99 5.46 2.01
N GLU A 100 -2.12 6.76 2.25
CA GLU A 100 -1.00 7.70 2.35
C GLU A 100 -0.07 7.37 3.54
N ILE A 101 -0.62 7.26 4.76
CA ILE A 101 0.21 6.93 5.94
C ILE A 101 0.79 5.53 5.84
N THR A 102 0.08 4.58 5.21
CA THR A 102 0.59 3.21 5.01
C THR A 102 1.72 3.20 4.00
N HIS A 103 1.68 4.03 2.96
CA HIS A 103 2.75 4.15 1.98
C HIS A 103 4.06 4.63 2.62
N HIS A 104 3.99 5.64 3.49
CA HIS A 104 5.16 6.23 4.12
C HIS A 104 5.60 5.53 5.42
N CYS A 105 4.67 4.95 6.17
CA CYS A 105 4.86 4.43 7.53
C CYS A 105 4.09 3.11 7.77
N GLN A 106 4.43 2.07 7.00
CA GLN A 106 3.71 0.77 6.97
C GLN A 106 3.46 0.10 8.33
N LYS A 107 4.30 0.35 9.34
CA LYS A 107 4.23 -0.32 10.65
C LYS A 107 3.70 0.57 11.76
N THR A 108 3.49 1.85 11.49
CA THR A 108 3.08 2.79 12.54
C THR A 108 1.58 2.59 12.83
N PRO A 109 1.19 2.38 14.10
CA PRO A 109 -0.20 2.24 14.47
C PRO A 109 -0.96 3.54 14.22
N PHE A 110 -2.27 3.42 14.01
CA PHE A 110 -3.14 4.58 13.88
C PHE A 110 -4.49 4.36 14.54
N LEU A 111 -5.07 5.45 15.04
CA LEU A 111 -6.45 5.53 15.50
C LEU A 111 -7.31 6.17 14.43
N LEU A 112 -8.54 5.67 14.29
CA LEU A 112 -9.57 6.36 13.54
C LEU A 112 -10.33 7.28 14.50
N VAL A 113 -10.42 8.57 14.18
CA VAL A 113 -11.00 9.59 15.06
C VAL A 113 -12.17 10.29 14.38
N GLY A 114 -13.38 10.10 14.91
CA GLY A 114 -14.57 10.86 14.53
C GLY A 114 -14.67 12.17 15.32
N THR A 115 -14.54 13.31 14.65
CA THR A 115 -14.60 14.63 15.27
C THR A 115 -15.97 15.28 15.11
N GLN A 116 -16.21 16.39 15.84
CA GLN A 116 -17.42 17.22 15.74
C GLN A 116 -18.71 16.46 16.11
N ILE A 117 -18.64 15.54 17.09
CA ILE A 117 -19.82 14.76 17.53
C ILE A 117 -20.94 15.59 18.14
N ASP A 118 -20.64 16.82 18.57
CA ASP A 118 -21.63 17.80 19.00
C ASP A 118 -22.59 18.21 17.88
N LEU A 119 -22.18 18.08 16.61
CA LEU A 119 -23.00 18.42 15.45
C LEU A 119 -23.84 17.25 14.94
N ARG A 120 -23.68 16.04 15.48
CA ARG A 120 -24.39 14.83 15.00
C ARG A 120 -25.91 14.97 15.17
N ASP A 121 -26.33 15.52 16.29
CA ASP A 121 -27.74 15.69 16.66
C ASP A 121 -28.23 17.14 16.43
N ASP A 122 -27.39 18.00 15.85
CA ASP A 122 -27.74 19.39 15.55
C ASP A 122 -28.75 19.46 14.39
N ALA A 123 -29.89 20.10 14.65
CA ALA A 123 -31.01 20.15 13.70
C ALA A 123 -30.63 20.83 12.38
N GLY A 124 -29.85 21.92 12.43
CA GLY A 124 -29.41 22.64 11.23
C GLY A 124 -28.46 21.80 10.37
N THR A 125 -27.57 21.05 11.03
CA THR A 125 -26.64 20.14 10.37
C THR A 125 -27.36 18.96 9.73
N ILE A 126 -28.32 18.36 10.44
CA ILE A 126 -29.15 17.27 9.91
C ILE A 126 -29.94 17.74 8.68
N GLU A 127 -30.57 18.92 8.75
CA GLU A 127 -31.33 19.49 7.62
C GLU A 127 -30.42 19.75 6.40
N ARG A 128 -29.23 20.32 6.63
CA ARG A 128 -28.24 20.59 5.57
C ARG A 128 -27.79 19.30 4.88
N LEU A 129 -27.50 18.24 5.65
CA LEU A 129 -27.11 16.95 5.08
C LEU A 129 -28.27 16.28 4.33
N ALA A 130 -29.49 16.37 4.87
CA ALA A 130 -30.68 15.82 4.23
C ALA A 130 -30.95 16.43 2.84
N LYS A 131 -30.64 17.72 2.62
CA LYS A 131 -30.72 18.36 1.30
C LYS A 131 -29.86 17.67 0.25
N ASN A 132 -28.74 17.09 0.67
CA ASN A 132 -27.84 16.31 -0.19
C ASN A 132 -28.08 14.79 -0.10
N LYS A 133 -29.20 14.36 0.48
CA LYS A 133 -29.54 12.94 0.76
C LYS A 133 -28.50 12.22 1.62
N GLN A 134 -27.79 12.97 2.46
CA GLN A 134 -26.79 12.47 3.38
C GLN A 134 -27.30 12.49 4.81
N LYS A 135 -26.60 11.77 5.69
CA LYS A 135 -26.83 11.74 7.14
C LYS A 135 -25.49 11.84 7.87
N PRO A 136 -25.47 12.32 9.11
CA PRO A 136 -24.30 12.19 9.97
C PRO A 136 -23.83 10.73 10.07
N ILE A 137 -22.53 10.53 10.19
CA ILE A 137 -21.89 9.23 10.39
C ILE A 137 -22.21 8.72 11.79
N SER A 138 -22.78 7.51 11.86
CA SER A 138 -23.08 6.83 13.12
C SER A 138 -21.82 6.23 13.74
N TYR A 139 -21.88 5.95 15.04
CA TYR A 139 -20.78 5.30 15.75
C TYR A 139 -20.44 3.93 15.15
N GLU A 140 -21.46 3.16 14.79
CA GLU A 140 -21.31 1.82 14.20
C GLU A 140 -20.62 1.86 12.84
N GLN A 141 -20.88 2.89 12.03
CA GLN A 141 -20.18 3.10 10.76
C GLN A 141 -18.70 3.35 10.99
N GLY A 142 -18.36 4.20 11.97
CA GLY A 142 -16.98 4.48 12.37
C GLY A 142 -16.24 3.24 12.87
N GLU A 143 -16.85 2.48 13.78
CA GLU A 143 -16.29 1.21 14.25
C GLU A 143 -16.06 0.20 13.13
N LYS A 144 -17.04 0.08 12.22
CA LYS A 144 -16.94 -0.83 11.07
C LYS A 144 -15.75 -0.45 10.18
N LEU A 145 -15.59 0.84 9.87
CA LEU A 145 -14.48 1.32 9.06
C LEU A 145 -13.13 1.09 9.77
N ALA A 146 -13.04 1.36 11.06
CA ALA A 146 -11.82 1.10 11.84
C ALA A 146 -11.39 -0.36 11.77
N LYS A 147 -12.34 -1.30 11.91
CA LYS A 147 -12.08 -2.75 11.80
C LYS A 147 -11.61 -3.12 10.39
N GLU A 148 -12.26 -2.60 9.36
CA GLU A 148 -11.92 -2.86 7.95
C GLU A 148 -10.51 -2.35 7.59
N LEU A 149 -10.14 -1.18 8.12
CA LEU A 149 -8.84 -0.55 7.87
C LEU A 149 -7.75 -1.00 8.86
N ARG A 150 -8.09 -1.85 9.83
CA ARG A 150 -7.19 -2.32 10.90
C ARG A 150 -6.58 -1.19 11.73
N ALA A 151 -7.38 -0.15 11.98
CA ALA A 151 -7.03 0.84 13.00
C ALA A 151 -6.93 0.16 14.37
N VAL A 152 -6.09 0.68 15.26
CA VAL A 152 -5.97 0.16 16.63
C VAL A 152 -7.30 0.28 17.38
N LYS A 153 -7.97 1.42 17.20
CA LYS A 153 -9.27 1.70 17.80
C LYS A 153 -10.01 2.78 17.01
N TYR A 154 -11.34 2.78 17.15
CA TYR A 154 -12.19 3.92 16.79
C TYR A 154 -12.51 4.72 18.05
N VAL A 155 -12.31 6.03 17.98
CA VAL A 155 -12.65 6.97 19.06
C VAL A 155 -13.38 8.18 18.49
N GLU A 156 -14.24 8.77 19.32
CA GLU A 156 -15.02 9.95 18.95
C GLU A 156 -14.78 11.08 19.93
N CYS A 157 -14.79 12.31 19.43
CA CYS A 157 -14.66 13.49 20.27
C CYS A 157 -15.35 14.73 19.72
N SER A 158 -15.62 15.67 20.61
CA SER A 158 -15.97 17.04 20.32
C SER A 158 -14.93 17.93 20.97
N ALA A 159 -14.16 18.67 20.16
CA ALA A 159 -13.24 19.68 20.68
C ALA A 159 -13.99 20.83 21.38
N LEU A 160 -15.19 21.17 20.88
CA LEU A 160 -16.03 22.25 21.40
C LEU A 160 -16.55 21.95 22.81
N THR A 161 -17.11 20.76 23.01
CA THR A 161 -17.67 20.34 24.31
C THR A 161 -16.67 19.59 25.19
N GLN A 162 -15.46 19.34 24.67
CA GLN A 162 -14.41 18.49 25.25
C GLN A 162 -14.81 17.03 25.50
N LYS A 163 -16.00 16.61 25.06
CA LYS A 163 -16.44 15.22 25.16
C LYS A 163 -15.49 14.30 24.38
N GLY A 164 -14.96 13.27 25.05
CA GLY A 164 -14.07 12.27 24.44
C GLY A 164 -12.65 12.76 24.13
N LEU A 165 -12.35 14.05 24.36
CA LEU A 165 -11.08 14.67 23.95
C LEU A 165 -9.86 14.00 24.59
N LYS A 166 -9.86 13.86 25.92
CA LYS A 166 -8.77 13.18 26.66
C LYS A 166 -8.59 11.73 26.20
N ASN A 167 -9.70 11.02 25.98
CA ASN A 167 -9.69 9.61 25.58
C ASN A 167 -8.97 9.41 24.23
N VAL A 168 -9.09 10.34 23.28
CA VAL A 168 -8.35 10.24 22.00
C VAL A 168 -6.85 10.14 22.25
N PHE A 169 -6.30 11.00 23.12
CA PHE A 169 -4.86 11.03 23.38
C PHE A 169 -4.40 9.93 24.32
N ASP A 170 -5.21 9.53 25.30
CA ASP A 170 -4.92 8.36 26.14
C ASP A 170 -4.76 7.09 25.29
N GLU A 171 -5.70 6.85 24.36
CA GLU A 171 -5.64 5.69 23.45
C GLU A 171 -4.47 5.80 22.46
N ALA A 172 -4.11 7.01 22.04
CA ALA A 172 -2.98 7.23 21.12
C ALA A 172 -1.66 6.90 21.80
N ILE A 173 -1.49 7.34 23.04
CA ILE A 173 -0.35 7.02 23.90
C ILE A 173 -0.25 5.50 24.10
N LEU A 174 -1.36 4.84 24.45
CA LEU A 174 -1.40 3.39 24.61
C LEU A 174 -1.00 2.68 23.31
N ALA A 175 -1.54 3.10 22.17
CA ALA A 175 -1.20 2.52 20.87
C ALA A 175 0.29 2.71 20.50
N ALA A 176 0.91 3.81 20.92
CA ALA A 176 2.33 4.08 20.69
C ALA A 176 3.25 3.23 21.58
N LEU A 177 2.87 3.03 22.85
CA LEU A 177 3.67 2.27 23.83
C LEU A 177 3.49 0.76 23.69
N GLU A 178 2.29 0.32 23.31
CA GLU A 178 1.91 -1.09 23.14
C GLU A 178 1.37 -1.30 21.71
N PRO A 179 2.23 -1.20 20.68
CA PRO A 179 1.78 -1.36 19.30
C PRO A 179 1.26 -2.79 19.08
N PRO A 180 0.12 -2.96 18.38
CA PRO A 180 -0.44 -4.28 18.13
C PRO A 180 0.53 -5.14 17.32
N GLU A 181 0.64 -6.42 17.67
CA GLU A 181 1.52 -7.33 16.94
C GLU A 181 1.12 -7.40 15.45
N PRO A 182 2.10 -7.39 14.53
CA PRO A 182 1.80 -7.50 13.11
C PRO A 182 1.07 -8.82 12.84
N PRO A 183 -0.01 -8.80 12.03
CA PRO A 183 -0.74 -10.02 11.72
C PRO A 183 0.21 -11.05 11.10
N LYS A 184 0.36 -12.21 11.75
CA LYS A 184 1.17 -13.31 11.23
C LYS A 184 0.69 -13.62 9.82
N LYS A 185 1.58 -13.49 8.82
CA LYS A 185 1.30 -13.96 7.46
C LYS A 185 0.86 -15.41 7.57
N ARG A 186 -0.43 -15.69 7.31
CA ARG A 186 -0.86 -17.06 7.05
C ARG A 186 -0.02 -17.49 5.86
N ARG A 187 0.90 -18.44 6.05
CA ARG A 187 1.51 -19.14 4.92
C ARG A 187 0.32 -19.69 4.15
N CYS A 188 0.06 -19.12 2.98
CA CYS A 188 -0.81 -19.76 2.02
C CYS A 188 -0.04 -21.02 1.63
N ILE A 189 -0.29 -22.12 2.36
CA ILE A 189 0.01 -23.44 1.86
C ILE A 189 -0.94 -23.54 0.68
N MET A 190 -0.44 -23.16 -0.50
CA MET A 190 -1.08 -23.51 -1.75
C MET A 190 -1.26 -25.01 -1.66
N ALA A 191 -2.49 -25.46 -1.37
CA ALA A 191 -2.77 -26.86 -1.21
C ALA A 191 -2.38 -27.50 -2.54
N MET A 192 -1.28 -28.27 -2.53
CA MET A 192 -0.84 -29.09 -3.66
C MET A 192 -1.86 -30.17 -4.02
N SER A 193 -3.06 -30.18 -3.43
CA SER A 193 -4.12 -31.15 -3.72
C SER A 193 -4.88 -30.87 -5.01
N VAL A 194 -4.66 -29.73 -5.68
CA VAL A 194 -5.24 -29.48 -7.02
C VAL A 194 -4.23 -29.77 -8.15
N LEU A 195 -2.93 -29.80 -7.85
CA LEU A 195 -1.90 -30.11 -8.87
C LEU A 195 -1.66 -31.61 -9.04
N THR A 196 -1.93 -32.45 -8.03
CA THR A 196 -1.73 -33.90 -8.16
C THR A 196 -2.67 -34.58 -9.17
N ASN A 197 -3.84 -33.99 -9.45
CA ASN A 197 -4.77 -34.52 -10.46
C ASN A 197 -4.53 -33.96 -11.88
N TYR A 198 -3.65 -32.95 -12.03
CA TYR A 198 -3.23 -32.43 -13.34
C TYR A 198 -1.94 -33.09 -13.86
N PHE A 199 -1.24 -33.87 -13.02
CA PHE A 199 0.06 -34.47 -13.32
C PHE A 199 0.03 -35.90 -13.88
N SER A 200 -1.16 -36.42 -14.22
CA SER A 200 -1.31 -37.77 -14.80
C SER A 200 -1.16 -37.84 -16.32
N SER A 201 -0.82 -36.72 -16.98
CA SER A 201 -0.62 -36.69 -18.44
C SER A 201 0.88 -36.73 -18.79
N PRO A 202 1.34 -37.65 -19.67
CA PRO A 202 2.75 -37.84 -20.01
C PRO A 202 3.40 -36.67 -20.79
N VAL A 203 2.70 -35.55 -20.99
CA VAL A 203 3.17 -34.41 -21.81
C VAL A 203 3.95 -33.36 -20.99
N MET A 204 3.95 -33.42 -19.65
CA MET A 204 4.55 -32.38 -18.77
C MET A 204 5.78 -32.85 -17.96
N THR A 205 6.29 -34.06 -18.17
CA THR A 205 7.55 -34.51 -17.54
C THR A 205 8.78 -33.87 -18.18
N ALA A 206 8.71 -33.43 -19.44
CA ALA A 206 9.81 -32.75 -20.13
C ALA A 206 10.00 -31.28 -19.72
N THR A 207 8.97 -30.61 -19.24
CA THR A 207 9.03 -29.19 -18.84
C THR A 207 9.49 -28.98 -17.40
N CYS A 208 9.23 -29.95 -16.51
CA CYS A 208 9.57 -29.85 -15.09
C CYS A 208 11.07 -30.06 -14.79
N HIS A 209 11.78 -30.83 -15.62
CA HIS A 209 13.24 -30.98 -15.48
C HIS A 209 13.99 -29.68 -15.83
N SER A 210 13.46 -28.86 -16.75
CA SER A 210 14.10 -27.60 -17.14
C SER A 210 13.96 -26.49 -16.09
N ILE A 211 12.82 -26.42 -15.40
CA ILE A 211 12.55 -25.35 -14.41
C ILE A 211 13.31 -25.60 -13.10
N THR A 212 13.45 -26.88 -12.71
CA THR A 212 14.21 -27.26 -11.50
C THR A 212 15.72 -27.01 -11.68
N PHE A 213 16.23 -27.14 -12.91
CA PHE A 213 17.63 -26.84 -13.26
C PHE A 213 17.93 -25.33 -13.22
N VAL A 214 16.99 -24.48 -13.62
CA VAL A 214 17.12 -23.01 -13.56
C VAL A 214 17.21 -22.51 -12.12
N PHE A 215 16.43 -23.09 -11.19
CA PHE A 215 16.51 -22.74 -9.77
C PHE A 215 17.79 -23.23 -9.09
N LEU A 216 18.34 -24.37 -9.51
CA LEU A 216 19.60 -24.90 -8.97
C LEU A 216 20.81 -24.05 -9.42
N ILE A 217 20.81 -23.56 -10.66
CA ILE A 217 21.87 -22.68 -11.18
C ILE A 217 21.79 -21.27 -10.58
N HIS A 218 20.59 -20.73 -10.34
CA HIS A 218 20.42 -19.43 -9.66
C HIS A 218 20.94 -19.46 -8.21
N ARG A 219 21.04 -20.64 -7.58
CA ARG A 219 21.62 -20.79 -6.25
C ARG A 219 23.15 -20.85 -6.28
N LEU A 220 23.73 -21.37 -7.37
CA LEU A 220 25.18 -21.50 -7.56
C LEU A 220 25.85 -20.22 -8.11
N SER A 221 25.09 -19.30 -8.70
CA SER A 221 25.62 -18.02 -9.22
C SER A 221 25.83 -16.93 -8.14
N SER A 222 25.36 -17.16 -6.91
CA SER A 222 25.51 -16.21 -5.80
C SER A 222 26.91 -16.21 -5.15
N THR A 223 27.83 -17.05 -5.62
CA THR A 223 29.16 -17.23 -5.00
C THR A 223 30.37 -16.93 -5.88
N PHE A 224 30.21 -16.51 -7.15
CA PHE A 224 31.38 -16.22 -8.01
C PHE A 224 31.20 -14.93 -8.83
N SER A 225 32.05 -13.95 -8.52
CA SER A 225 32.24 -12.72 -9.27
C SER A 225 33.07 -12.98 -10.53
N PHE A 226 32.44 -13.17 -11.69
CA PHE A 226 33.14 -13.08 -12.99
C PHE A 226 32.25 -12.43 -14.06
N PHE A 227 32.77 -11.36 -14.64
CA PHE A 227 32.05 -10.34 -15.41
C PHE A 227 31.80 -10.60 -16.92
N PRO A 228 32.07 -11.76 -17.56
CA PRO A 228 31.69 -11.95 -18.97
C PRO A 228 30.49 -12.89 -19.23
N PHE A 229 29.96 -13.61 -18.23
CA PHE A 229 28.86 -14.58 -18.47
C PHE A 229 27.44 -13.98 -18.47
N PHE A 230 27.27 -12.77 -17.92
CA PHE A 230 25.96 -12.15 -17.74
C PHE A 230 25.32 -11.72 -19.08
N PHE A 231 26.15 -11.34 -20.06
CA PHE A 231 25.67 -10.91 -21.38
C PHE A 231 25.11 -12.08 -22.20
N PHE A 232 25.71 -13.27 -22.10
CA PHE A 232 25.26 -14.46 -22.84
C PHE A 232 23.91 -14.99 -22.31
N PHE A 233 23.72 -14.93 -20.99
CA PHE A 233 22.49 -15.42 -20.35
C PHE A 233 21.31 -14.45 -20.51
N SER A 234 21.57 -13.14 -20.51
CA SER A 234 20.56 -12.11 -20.77
C SER A 234 20.08 -12.16 -22.23
N PHE A 235 20.99 -12.45 -23.18
CA PHE A 235 20.63 -12.65 -24.58
C PHE A 235 19.70 -13.86 -24.75
N LEU A 236 20.00 -15.00 -24.12
CA LEU A 236 19.16 -16.21 -24.22
C LEU A 236 17.75 -16.03 -23.62
N LEU A 237 17.62 -15.25 -22.53
CA LEU A 237 16.34 -14.96 -21.88
C LEU A 237 15.46 -13.99 -22.68
N LEU A 238 16.05 -13.07 -23.45
CA LEU A 238 15.33 -12.16 -24.34
C LEU A 238 14.71 -12.88 -25.56
N PHE A 239 15.30 -13.99 -26.02
CA PHE A 239 14.82 -14.75 -27.19
C PHE A 239 14.02 -16.00 -26.84
N PHE A 240 13.99 -16.41 -25.56
CA PHE A 240 13.19 -17.53 -25.07
C PHE A 240 11.68 -17.44 -25.40
N PRO A 241 11.00 -16.26 -25.28
CA PRO A 241 9.60 -16.15 -25.68
C PRO A 241 9.40 -16.23 -27.20
N PHE A 242 10.38 -15.83 -28.01
CA PHE A 242 10.31 -15.92 -29.47
C PHE A 242 10.41 -17.37 -29.96
N PHE A 243 11.21 -18.21 -29.29
CA PHE A 243 11.35 -19.63 -29.65
C PHE A 243 10.07 -20.43 -29.35
N PHE A 244 9.41 -20.13 -28.22
CA PHE A 244 8.13 -20.75 -27.86
C PHE A 244 6.99 -20.29 -28.76
N PHE A 245 6.97 -19.01 -29.13
CA PHE A 245 5.98 -18.47 -30.08
C PHE A 245 6.14 -19.10 -31.47
N PHE A 246 7.37 -19.31 -31.93
CA PHE A 246 7.64 -19.93 -33.24
C PHE A 246 7.28 -21.42 -33.26
N SER A 247 7.53 -22.16 -32.18
CA SER A 247 7.14 -23.57 -32.07
C SER A 247 5.62 -23.75 -32.06
N PHE A 248 4.90 -22.86 -31.36
CA PHE A 248 3.43 -22.88 -31.33
C PHE A 248 2.82 -22.48 -32.67
N LEU A 249 3.41 -21.50 -33.35
CA LEU A 249 2.98 -21.05 -34.67
C LEU A 249 3.22 -22.13 -35.75
N LEU A 250 4.36 -22.82 -35.70
CA LEU A 250 4.69 -23.93 -36.61
C LEU A 250 3.74 -25.12 -36.41
N LEU A 251 3.42 -25.46 -35.15
CA LEU A 251 2.44 -26.50 -34.82
C LEU A 251 1.01 -26.12 -35.25
N PHE A 252 0.65 -24.84 -35.11
CA PHE A 252 -0.64 -24.32 -35.59
C PHE A 252 -0.75 -24.42 -37.12
N PHE A 253 0.29 -24.03 -37.87
CA PHE A 253 0.29 -24.12 -39.35
C PHE A 253 0.35 -25.56 -39.87
N LEU A 254 1.00 -26.49 -39.17
CA LEU A 254 1.02 -27.92 -39.54
C LEU A 254 -0.32 -28.63 -39.28
N SER A 255 -1.23 -28.02 -38.52
CA SER A 255 -2.55 -28.58 -38.17
C SER A 255 -3.70 -28.14 -39.10
N SER A 256 -3.44 -27.23 -40.05
CA SER A 256 -4.46 -26.68 -40.96
C SER A 256 -4.01 -26.74 -42.43
N PRO A 257 -4.64 -27.55 -43.31
CA PRO A 257 -4.15 -27.80 -44.67
C PRO A 257 -4.40 -26.65 -45.68
N SER A 258 -4.95 -25.50 -45.25
CA SER A 258 -5.36 -24.40 -46.13
C SER A 258 -4.42 -23.19 -46.17
N PHE A 259 -3.23 -23.26 -45.57
CA PHE A 259 -2.35 -22.08 -45.43
C PHE A 259 -0.88 -22.28 -45.84
N SER A 260 -0.63 -23.11 -46.86
CA SER A 260 0.71 -23.37 -47.41
C SER A 260 1.38 -22.12 -48.03
N PHE A 261 0.61 -21.09 -48.42
CA PHE A 261 1.12 -19.90 -49.10
C PHE A 261 1.72 -18.84 -48.16
N LEU A 262 1.28 -18.80 -46.90
CA LEU A 262 1.73 -17.79 -45.92
C LEU A 262 3.09 -18.16 -45.29
N LEU A 263 3.38 -19.46 -45.17
CA LEU A 263 4.66 -19.98 -44.70
C LEU A 263 5.79 -19.67 -45.69
N LEU A 264 5.53 -19.78 -47.00
CA LEU A 264 6.47 -19.42 -48.06
C LEU A 264 6.73 -17.90 -48.10
N PHE A 265 5.71 -17.07 -47.90
CA PHE A 265 5.86 -15.61 -47.82
C PHE A 265 6.66 -15.17 -46.58
N PHE A 266 6.48 -15.85 -45.45
CA PHE A 266 7.26 -15.60 -44.23
C PHE A 266 8.73 -15.98 -44.39
N LEU A 267 9.02 -17.12 -45.03
CA LEU A 267 10.38 -17.59 -45.30
C LEU A 267 11.11 -16.76 -46.38
N SER A 268 10.38 -16.09 -47.29
CA SER A 268 10.98 -15.21 -48.31
C SER A 268 11.15 -13.76 -47.87
N SER A 269 10.65 -13.39 -46.68
CA SER A 269 10.75 -12.01 -46.20
C SER A 269 12.17 -11.72 -45.67
N SER A 270 12.77 -10.63 -46.15
CA SER A 270 14.17 -10.21 -45.95
C SER A 270 14.59 -9.94 -44.49
N PHE A 271 13.76 -10.31 -43.52
CA PHE A 271 13.97 -10.08 -42.10
C PHE A 271 14.80 -11.19 -41.42
N PHE A 272 14.83 -12.40 -41.98
CA PHE A 272 15.49 -13.57 -41.36
C PHE A 272 16.80 -14.00 -42.03
N PHE A 273 17.10 -13.48 -43.22
CA PHE A 273 18.36 -13.75 -43.92
C PHE A 273 19.63 -13.34 -43.14
N PRO A 274 19.68 -12.21 -42.39
CA PRO A 274 20.86 -11.86 -41.62
C PRO A 274 21.04 -12.68 -40.33
N PHE A 275 19.98 -13.33 -39.82
CA PHE A 275 20.04 -14.15 -38.60
C PHE A 275 20.65 -15.54 -38.83
N PHE A 276 20.38 -16.15 -39.99
CA PHE A 276 20.96 -17.45 -40.33
C PHE A 276 22.46 -17.35 -40.62
N PHE A 277 22.90 -16.23 -41.21
CA PHE A 277 24.31 -15.97 -41.52
C PHE A 277 25.15 -15.70 -40.26
N LEU A 278 24.59 -15.03 -39.24
CA LEU A 278 25.26 -14.80 -37.96
C LEU A 278 25.40 -16.09 -37.13
N LEU A 279 24.39 -16.96 -37.16
CA LEU A 279 24.46 -18.25 -36.48
C LEU A 279 25.50 -19.17 -37.15
N PHE A 280 25.57 -19.19 -38.49
CA PHE A 280 26.52 -20.03 -39.21
C PHE A 280 27.98 -19.56 -39.07
N SER A 281 28.23 -18.25 -39.03
CA SER A 281 29.57 -17.68 -38.87
C SER A 281 30.14 -17.79 -37.45
N PHE A 282 29.30 -17.89 -36.41
CA PHE A 282 29.74 -18.08 -35.02
C PHE A 282 30.03 -19.55 -34.66
N PHE A 283 29.36 -20.51 -35.30
CA PHE A 283 29.50 -21.94 -34.99
C PHE A 283 30.48 -22.70 -35.90
N PHE A 284 30.88 -22.16 -37.06
CA PHE A 284 31.81 -22.82 -37.97
C PHE A 284 33.24 -23.08 -37.43
N PRO A 285 33.82 -22.34 -36.46
CA PRO A 285 35.14 -22.67 -35.92
C PRO A 285 35.14 -23.82 -34.91
N PHE A 286 33.99 -24.35 -34.49
CA PHE A 286 33.90 -25.39 -33.45
C PHE A 286 33.69 -26.83 -33.96
N PHE A 287 33.63 -27.04 -35.29
CA PHE A 287 33.44 -28.38 -35.89
C PHE A 287 34.67 -28.91 -36.66
N LEU A 288 35.79 -28.19 -36.63
CA LEU A 288 37.09 -28.65 -37.17
C LEU A 288 38.16 -28.47 -36.10
N THR A 289 38.11 -29.28 -35.05
CA THR A 289 39.25 -29.69 -34.20
C THR A 289 38.87 -30.92 -33.40
#